data_AF-A0A2S9YC97-F1
#
_entry.id   AF-A0A2S9YC97-F1
#
_cell.length_a   1.000
_cell.length_b   1.000
_cell.length_c   1.000
_cell.angle_alpha   90.00
_cell.angle_beta   90.00
_cell.angle_gamma   90.00
#
_symmetry.space_group_name_H-M   'P 1'
#
loop_
_entity.id
_entity.type
_entity.pdbx_description
1 polymer ?
#
loop_
_entity_poly.entity_id
_entity_poly.type
_entity_poly.pdbx_seq_one_letter_code
_entity_poly.pdbx_strand_id
1 'polypeptide(L)'
;MRAPSPRMETYRIRYLGSENPAPALELVCKFTGVGLREARELVGTRGVILDNVSAAEARRVTERFAAVGAEIEVEPIWRHVHAYDPRSPARADQIIQRLRAGAGELAIDEGQLGALVEGEPQLFADERLTERRVVVELERWRARGLELAASEIEIVEALSERDLALEARLRDNPDDVATHLIYGDLLQTRGDARGQLIALQHAREQASGANLAQLEARERDILERHASHLFGPLRRVADAVVVRWSRGFIDAAFIGVGRGRAFLAPLQTLTDLLRLPIAARMTSLGVTSALLSRQQLEPALCNSEVVACLRELELGDHVANAGSARATMTLTRLWSHLRRLHKLILHSDQPPLHELHSPTLEHLELHMNGLRDSSSRRFVPGRLPRLRTLTLEFAYAERISPAAFADLLGLPELDGVTEVTLRLPNDPIPFALADVLASVPRLATLASLDLSRCVVDERAMEAITHARDRGRLPDGLLMPKLRPS
;
A
#
# COMPACT_ATOMS: atom_id res chain seq x y z
N MET A 1 -4.79 -2.32 -37.97
CA MET A 1 -5.81 -2.96 -37.12
C MET A 1 -6.94 -1.97 -36.89
N ARG A 2 -8.20 -2.30 -37.22
CA ARG A 2 -9.33 -1.47 -36.76
C ARG A 2 -9.39 -1.59 -35.24
N ALA A 3 -9.33 -0.47 -34.53
CA ALA A 3 -9.57 -0.45 -33.09
C ALA A 3 -10.94 -1.12 -32.84
N PRO A 4 -11.06 -2.03 -31.87
CA PRO A 4 -12.33 -2.68 -31.58
C PRO A 4 -13.41 -1.63 -31.35
N SER A 5 -14.57 -1.78 -31.99
CA SER A 5 -15.72 -0.93 -31.72
C SER A 5 -16.01 -0.98 -30.22
N PRO A 6 -15.88 0.13 -29.49
CA PRO A 6 -16.01 0.13 -28.05
C PRO A 6 -17.47 -0.20 -27.70
N ARG A 7 -17.73 -1.38 -27.11
CA ARG A 7 -19.08 -1.73 -26.59
C ARG A 7 -19.47 -0.70 -25.55
N MET A 8 -20.58 0.04 -25.70
CA MET A 8 -20.80 1.36 -25.07
C MET A 8 -21.44 1.43 -23.67
N GLU A 9 -22.01 0.34 -23.15
CA GLU A 9 -22.52 0.36 -21.78
C GLU A 9 -21.94 -0.76 -20.94
N THR A 10 -21.40 -0.33 -19.81
CA THR A 10 -20.89 -1.19 -18.75
C THR A 10 -21.66 -0.86 -17.48
N TYR A 11 -22.02 -1.89 -16.73
CA TYR A 11 -22.81 -1.77 -15.51
C TYR A 11 -22.04 -2.39 -14.36
N ARG A 12 -22.29 -1.84 -13.18
CA ARG A 12 -21.87 -2.37 -11.89
C ARG A 12 -23.10 -2.93 -11.21
N ILE A 13 -22.97 -4.13 -10.68
CA ILE A 13 -24.07 -4.83 -10.00
C ILE A 13 -23.69 -5.03 -8.56
N ARG A 14 -24.49 -4.46 -7.64
CA ARG A 14 -24.32 -4.63 -6.20
C ARG A 14 -25.44 -5.46 -5.63
N TYR A 15 -25.12 -6.32 -4.68
CA TYR A 15 -26.14 -7.05 -3.92
C TYR A 15 -26.70 -6.16 -2.81
N LEU A 16 -28.03 -6.07 -2.68
CA LEU A 16 -28.67 -5.28 -1.63
C LEU A 16 -29.19 -6.16 -0.48
N GLY A 17 -29.78 -7.31 -0.80
CA GLY A 17 -30.36 -8.21 0.20
C GLY A 17 -31.22 -9.32 -0.39
N SER A 18 -31.69 -10.24 0.46
CA SER A 18 -32.69 -11.26 0.13
C SER A 18 -33.24 -11.87 1.43
N GLU A 19 -34.48 -12.32 1.44
CA GLU A 19 -35.04 -13.09 2.58
C GLU A 19 -34.34 -14.45 2.76
N ASN A 20 -33.91 -15.08 1.66
CA ASN A 20 -33.16 -16.33 1.67
C ASN A 20 -31.83 -16.16 0.91
N PRO A 21 -30.68 -16.01 1.61
CA PRO A 21 -29.40 -15.75 0.96
C PRO A 21 -28.80 -16.98 0.26
N ALA A 22 -29.23 -18.20 0.55
CA ALA A 22 -28.58 -19.41 0.03
C ALA A 22 -28.60 -19.50 -1.52
N PRO A 23 -29.74 -19.28 -2.21
CA PRO A 23 -29.77 -19.20 -3.67
C PRO A 23 -28.95 -18.03 -4.24
N ALA A 24 -28.93 -16.88 -3.55
CA ALA A 24 -28.15 -15.73 -3.98
C ALA A 24 -26.63 -16.02 -3.94
N LEU A 25 -26.16 -16.73 -2.90
CA LEU A 25 -24.77 -17.16 -2.78
C LEU A 25 -24.33 -18.06 -3.94
N GLU A 26 -25.19 -18.98 -4.36
CA GLU A 26 -24.91 -19.85 -5.51
C GLU A 26 -24.78 -19.03 -6.81
N LEU A 27 -25.66 -18.06 -7.02
CA LEU A 27 -25.57 -17.15 -8.16
C LEU A 27 -24.30 -16.29 -8.12
N VAL A 28 -23.93 -15.74 -6.97
CA VAL A 28 -22.67 -15.00 -6.82
C VAL A 28 -21.47 -15.88 -7.18
N CYS A 29 -21.37 -17.10 -6.64
CA CYS A 29 -20.31 -18.04 -7.01
C CYS A 29 -20.27 -18.28 -8.53
N LYS A 30 -21.44 -18.49 -9.13
CA LYS A 30 -21.57 -18.80 -10.56
C LYS A 30 -21.16 -17.65 -11.47
N PHE A 31 -21.56 -16.42 -11.15
CA PHE A 31 -21.29 -15.26 -12.01
C PHE A 31 -19.88 -14.72 -11.84
N THR A 32 -19.32 -14.81 -10.63
CA THR A 32 -18.01 -14.23 -10.31
C THR A 32 -16.86 -15.24 -10.39
N GLY A 33 -17.19 -16.54 -10.35
CA GLY A 33 -16.20 -17.62 -10.27
C GLY A 33 -15.53 -17.74 -8.89
N VAL A 34 -15.97 -16.96 -7.89
CA VAL A 34 -15.42 -17.02 -6.52
C VAL A 34 -15.98 -18.21 -5.74
N GLY A 35 -15.27 -18.63 -4.69
CA GLY A 35 -15.71 -19.70 -3.80
C GLY A 35 -16.87 -19.28 -2.90
N LEU A 36 -17.48 -20.27 -2.22
CA LEU A 36 -18.63 -20.04 -1.34
C LEU A 36 -18.29 -19.10 -0.16
N ARG A 37 -17.05 -19.10 0.31
CA ARG A 37 -16.60 -18.22 1.39
C ARG A 37 -16.60 -16.76 0.94
N GLU A 38 -16.01 -16.47 -0.21
CA GLU A 38 -15.97 -15.12 -0.79
C GLU A 38 -17.37 -14.64 -1.19
N ALA A 39 -18.20 -15.52 -1.74
CA ALA A 39 -19.59 -15.19 -2.05
C ALA A 39 -20.37 -14.80 -0.78
N ARG A 40 -20.14 -15.50 0.34
CA ARG A 40 -20.74 -15.15 1.65
C ARG A 40 -20.30 -13.78 2.13
N GLU A 41 -19.03 -13.44 1.94
CA GLU A 41 -18.51 -12.12 2.28
C GLU A 41 -19.18 -11.03 1.43
N LEU A 42 -19.18 -11.19 0.10
CA LEU A 42 -19.81 -10.23 -0.83
C LEU A 42 -21.29 -10.00 -0.52
N VAL A 43 -22.06 -11.07 -0.32
CA VAL A 43 -23.49 -10.99 0.04
C VAL A 43 -23.67 -10.34 1.41
N GLY A 44 -22.86 -10.73 2.40
CA GLY A 44 -22.93 -10.19 3.76
C GLY A 44 -22.58 -8.70 3.86
N THR A 45 -21.66 -8.23 3.03
CA THR A 45 -21.23 -6.82 2.99
C THR A 45 -21.99 -5.96 1.97
N ARG A 46 -23.00 -6.51 1.28
CA ARG A 46 -23.69 -5.83 0.16
C ARG A 46 -22.71 -5.32 -0.92
N GLY A 47 -21.76 -6.18 -1.25
CA GLY A 47 -20.65 -5.88 -2.15
C GLY A 47 -21.04 -5.82 -3.62
N VAL A 48 -20.08 -5.38 -4.44
CA VAL A 48 -20.16 -5.44 -5.91
C VAL A 48 -20.01 -6.90 -6.34
N ILE A 49 -21.02 -7.46 -7.00
CA ILE A 49 -21.00 -8.80 -7.57
C ILE A 49 -20.22 -8.78 -8.90
N LEU A 50 -20.60 -7.87 -9.80
CA LEU A 50 -19.98 -7.74 -11.12
C LEU A 50 -19.69 -6.28 -11.40
N ASP A 51 -18.55 -6.03 -12.05
CA ASP A 51 -18.16 -4.71 -12.52
C ASP A 51 -17.86 -4.77 -14.02
N ASN A 52 -18.07 -3.66 -14.72
CA ASN A 52 -17.86 -3.57 -16.17
C ASN A 52 -18.61 -4.60 -17.04
N VAL A 53 -19.85 -4.96 -16.67
CA VAL A 53 -20.65 -5.92 -17.46
C VAL A 53 -21.53 -5.24 -18.52
N SER A 54 -21.74 -5.88 -19.67
CA SER A 54 -22.59 -5.31 -20.73
C SER A 54 -24.05 -5.17 -20.30
N ALA A 55 -24.84 -4.28 -20.92
CA ALA A 55 -26.27 -4.14 -20.66
C ALA A 55 -27.04 -5.48 -20.71
N ALA A 56 -26.71 -6.33 -21.70
CA ALA A 56 -27.33 -7.65 -21.86
C ALA A 56 -26.97 -8.58 -20.70
N GLU A 57 -25.71 -8.56 -20.27
CA GLU A 57 -25.26 -9.33 -19.11
C GLU A 57 -25.91 -8.81 -17.82
N ALA A 58 -26.00 -7.49 -17.67
CA ALA A 58 -26.61 -6.89 -16.50
C ALA A 58 -28.09 -7.28 -16.36
N ARG A 59 -28.87 -7.15 -17.44
CA ARG A 59 -30.26 -7.65 -17.49
C ARG A 59 -30.36 -9.13 -17.12
N ARG A 60 -29.50 -9.97 -17.71
CA ARG A 60 -29.46 -11.42 -17.42
C ARG A 60 -29.20 -11.71 -15.94
N VAL A 61 -28.27 -10.97 -15.33
CA VAL A 61 -27.94 -11.11 -13.91
C VAL A 61 -29.12 -10.66 -13.06
N THR A 62 -29.70 -9.49 -13.35
CA THR A 62 -30.88 -8.95 -12.65
C THR A 62 -32.05 -9.93 -12.66
N GLU A 63 -32.41 -10.49 -13.81
CA GLU A 63 -33.48 -11.47 -13.93
C GLU A 63 -33.21 -12.73 -13.08
N ARG A 64 -31.96 -13.20 -13.04
CA ARG A 64 -31.57 -14.38 -12.25
C ARG A 64 -31.65 -14.14 -10.75
N PHE A 65 -31.20 -12.98 -10.27
CA PHE A 65 -31.30 -12.63 -8.84
C PHE A 65 -32.75 -12.37 -8.43
N ALA A 66 -33.53 -11.69 -9.29
CA ALA A 66 -34.97 -11.48 -9.05
C ALA A 66 -35.73 -12.82 -8.93
N ALA A 67 -35.39 -13.81 -9.76
CA ALA A 67 -36.02 -15.14 -9.72
C ALA A 67 -35.81 -15.91 -8.40
N VAL A 68 -34.81 -15.52 -7.60
CA VAL A 68 -34.55 -16.11 -6.27
C VAL A 68 -34.93 -15.19 -5.12
N GLY A 69 -35.67 -14.11 -5.39
CA GLY A 69 -36.09 -13.14 -4.37
C GLY A 69 -34.93 -12.31 -3.81
N ALA A 70 -33.86 -12.11 -4.59
CA ALA A 70 -32.75 -11.26 -4.21
C ALA A 70 -32.83 -9.88 -4.88
N GLU A 71 -32.60 -8.84 -4.08
CA GLU A 71 -32.52 -7.46 -4.50
C GLU A 71 -31.08 -7.11 -4.88
N ILE A 72 -30.92 -6.50 -6.05
CA ILE A 72 -29.64 -5.99 -6.53
C ILE A 72 -29.81 -4.57 -7.07
N GLU A 73 -28.76 -3.77 -6.96
CA GLU A 73 -28.65 -2.46 -7.58
C GLU A 73 -27.81 -2.59 -8.86
N VAL A 74 -28.29 -2.01 -9.95
CA VAL A 74 -27.58 -1.95 -11.22
C VAL A 74 -27.24 -0.50 -11.49
N GLU A 75 -25.98 -0.16 -11.27
CA GLU A 75 -25.43 1.18 -11.43
C GLU A 75 -24.77 1.28 -12.82
N PRO A 76 -25.19 2.19 -13.71
CA PRO A 76 -24.50 2.42 -14.96
C PRO A 76 -23.10 2.97 -14.68
N ILE A 77 -22.08 2.37 -15.31
CA ILE A 77 -20.70 2.84 -15.20
C ILE A 77 -20.45 3.83 -16.33
N TRP A 78 -20.18 5.06 -15.93
CA TRP A 78 -19.76 6.13 -16.82
C TRP A 78 -18.42 5.78 -17.47
N ARG A 79 -18.33 5.94 -18.78
CA ARG A 79 -17.05 5.89 -19.49
C ARG A 79 -16.33 7.19 -19.31
N HIS A 80 -15.05 7.09 -18.98
CA HIS A 80 -14.17 8.24 -18.96
C HIS A 80 -13.21 8.14 -20.14
N VAL A 81 -13.16 9.17 -20.97
CA VAL A 81 -12.11 9.36 -21.96
C VAL A 81 -11.51 10.74 -21.74
N HIS A 82 -10.20 10.79 -21.58
CA HIS A 82 -9.48 12.03 -21.35
C HIS A 82 -8.84 12.48 -22.66
N ALA A 83 -8.76 13.79 -22.87
CA ALA A 83 -8.06 14.41 -23.97
C ALA A 83 -7.05 15.43 -23.46
N TYR A 84 -5.84 15.38 -24.02
CA TYR A 84 -4.72 16.23 -23.62
C TYR A 84 -3.87 16.60 -24.84
N ASP A 85 -3.12 17.69 -24.75
CA ASP A 85 -2.16 18.09 -25.78
C ASP A 85 -0.78 17.49 -25.45
N PRO A 86 -0.27 16.54 -26.26
CA PRO A 86 1.03 15.92 -26.01
C PRO A 86 2.21 16.90 -26.19
N ARG A 87 1.99 18.07 -26.79
CA ARG A 87 3.02 19.08 -27.09
C ARG A 87 2.95 20.29 -26.16
N SER A 88 2.03 20.29 -25.21
CA SER A 88 1.89 21.40 -24.27
C SER A 88 3.16 21.56 -23.42
N PRO A 89 3.78 22.76 -23.36
CA PRO A 89 4.94 23.00 -22.50
C PRO A 89 4.58 22.92 -21.01
N ALA A 90 3.29 23.04 -20.66
CA ALA A 90 2.81 22.83 -19.30
C ALA A 90 2.72 21.34 -18.92
N ARG A 91 2.87 20.43 -19.90
CA ARG A 91 2.88 18.97 -19.69
C ARG A 91 1.67 18.54 -18.86
N ALA A 92 1.83 17.81 -17.76
CA ALA A 92 0.69 17.35 -16.96
C ALA A 92 0.09 18.44 -16.03
N ASP A 93 0.63 19.67 -16.02
CA ASP A 93 -0.02 20.84 -15.41
C ASP A 93 -0.96 21.58 -16.38
N GLN A 94 -1.10 21.10 -17.62
CA GLN A 94 -2.04 21.66 -18.60
C GLN A 94 -3.50 21.45 -18.18
N ILE A 95 -4.41 22.22 -18.79
CA ILE A 95 -5.84 21.94 -18.73
C ILE A 95 -6.15 20.81 -19.70
N ILE A 96 -6.76 19.75 -19.18
CA ILE A 96 -7.25 18.60 -19.95
C ILE A 96 -8.79 18.60 -19.98
N GLN A 97 -9.34 17.78 -20.86
CA GLN A 97 -10.78 17.55 -20.95
C GLN A 97 -11.09 16.09 -20.63
N ARG A 98 -12.18 15.82 -19.90
CA ARG A 98 -12.66 14.46 -19.62
C ARG A 98 -14.10 14.32 -20.06
N LEU A 99 -14.34 13.45 -21.02
CA LEU A 99 -15.68 13.07 -21.46
C LEU A 99 -16.18 11.98 -20.53
N ARG A 100 -17.34 12.21 -19.93
CA ARG A 100 -18.13 11.23 -19.19
C ARG A 100 -19.38 10.90 -20.00
N ALA A 101 -19.60 9.62 -20.32
CA ALA A 101 -20.81 9.22 -21.03
C ALA A 101 -21.38 7.89 -20.52
N GLY A 102 -22.70 7.82 -20.39
CA GLY A 102 -23.45 6.64 -19.98
C GLY A 102 -24.94 6.96 -19.74
N ALA A 103 -25.82 5.95 -19.83
CA ALA A 103 -27.25 6.08 -19.49
C ALA A 103 -28.01 7.21 -20.22
N GLY A 104 -27.65 7.50 -21.48
CA GLY A 104 -28.26 8.61 -22.24
C GLY A 104 -27.74 9.99 -21.86
N GLU A 105 -26.67 10.07 -21.08
CA GLU A 105 -26.06 11.33 -20.63
C GLU A 105 -24.63 11.47 -21.14
N LEU A 106 -24.22 12.71 -21.43
CA LEU A 106 -22.84 13.07 -21.77
C LEU A 106 -22.45 14.37 -21.09
N ALA A 107 -21.32 14.38 -20.39
CA ALA A 107 -20.71 15.58 -19.83
C ALA A 107 -19.26 15.70 -20.29
N ILE A 108 -18.76 16.92 -20.38
CA ILE A 108 -17.34 17.21 -20.60
C ILE A 108 -16.85 18.02 -19.42
N ASP A 109 -16.01 17.40 -18.61
CA ASP A 109 -15.33 18.05 -17.49
C ASP A 109 -14.03 18.68 -17.99
N GLU A 110 -13.60 19.78 -17.36
CA GLU A 110 -12.37 20.48 -17.72
C GLU A 110 -11.58 20.87 -16.46
N GLY A 111 -10.25 20.85 -16.54
CA GLY A 111 -9.38 21.22 -15.43
C GLY A 111 -8.00 20.58 -15.52
N GLN A 112 -7.19 20.72 -14.48
CA GLN A 112 -5.90 20.02 -14.38
C GLN A 112 -6.10 18.57 -13.90
N LEU A 113 -5.08 17.74 -14.04
CA LEU A 113 -5.07 16.40 -13.45
C LEU A 113 -5.30 16.46 -11.93
N GLY A 114 -6.18 15.59 -11.45
CA GLY A 114 -6.68 15.57 -10.08
C GLY A 114 -7.50 16.79 -9.71
N ALA A 115 -7.88 17.67 -10.63
CA ALA A 115 -8.61 18.92 -10.35
C ALA A 115 -9.68 19.24 -11.41
N LEU A 116 -10.23 18.23 -12.08
CA LEU A 116 -11.32 18.38 -13.04
C LEU A 116 -12.58 18.94 -12.38
N VAL A 117 -13.18 19.94 -13.02
CA VAL A 117 -14.47 20.54 -12.68
C VAL A 117 -15.55 19.86 -13.52
N GLU A 118 -16.59 19.35 -12.87
CA GLU A 118 -17.67 18.65 -13.55
C GLU A 118 -18.43 19.59 -14.49
N GLY A 119 -18.56 19.16 -15.75
CA GLY A 119 -19.38 19.87 -16.73
C GLY A 119 -20.86 19.54 -16.59
N GLU A 120 -21.70 20.44 -17.09
CA GLU A 120 -23.16 20.24 -17.15
C GLU A 120 -23.50 19.02 -18.03
N PRO A 121 -24.27 18.06 -17.52
CA PRO A 121 -24.67 16.88 -18.28
C PRO A 121 -25.67 17.25 -19.38
N GLN A 122 -25.41 16.78 -20.59
CA GLN A 122 -26.33 16.81 -21.71
C GLN A 122 -27.13 15.51 -21.74
N LEU A 123 -28.45 15.63 -21.66
CA LEU A 123 -29.38 14.50 -21.74
C LEU A 123 -29.80 14.25 -23.18
N PHE A 124 -29.85 12.98 -23.56
CA PHE A 124 -30.29 12.54 -24.88
C PHE A 124 -31.50 11.62 -24.73
N ALA A 125 -32.44 11.74 -25.67
CA ALA A 125 -33.64 10.90 -25.68
C ALA A 125 -33.36 9.43 -26.02
N ASP A 126 -32.20 9.13 -26.60
CA ASP A 126 -31.78 7.79 -27.02
C ASP A 126 -30.27 7.63 -26.78
N GLU A 127 -29.88 6.47 -26.24
CA GLU A 127 -28.50 6.04 -26.07
C GLU A 127 -27.70 6.15 -27.38
N ARG A 128 -28.29 5.77 -28.51
CA ARG A 128 -27.63 5.86 -29.84
C ARG A 128 -27.24 7.29 -30.21
N LEU A 129 -27.99 8.29 -29.74
CA LEU A 129 -27.64 9.70 -29.95
C LEU A 129 -26.45 10.08 -29.07
N THR A 130 -26.41 9.59 -27.84
CA THR A 130 -25.26 9.74 -26.94
C THR A 130 -24.00 9.13 -27.57
N GLU A 131 -24.08 7.91 -28.08
CA GLU A 131 -22.96 7.23 -28.75
C GLU A 131 -22.43 8.04 -29.95
N ARG A 132 -23.33 8.50 -30.82
CA ARG A 132 -22.96 9.35 -31.96
C ARG A 132 -22.30 10.64 -31.49
N ARG A 133 -22.81 11.25 -30.41
CA ARG A 133 -22.24 12.48 -29.86
C ARG A 133 -20.86 12.25 -29.28
N VAL A 134 -20.63 11.12 -28.59
CA VAL A 134 -19.30 10.71 -28.11
C VAL A 134 -18.33 10.60 -29.29
N VAL A 135 -18.70 9.87 -30.35
CA VAL A 135 -17.82 9.71 -31.53
C VAL A 135 -17.46 11.06 -32.14
N VAL A 136 -18.44 11.94 -32.33
CA VAL A 136 -18.22 13.29 -32.86
C VAL A 136 -17.26 14.10 -31.98
N GLU A 137 -17.40 14.05 -30.66
CA GLU A 137 -16.50 14.79 -29.76
C GLU A 137 -15.08 14.19 -29.77
N LEU A 138 -14.94 12.87 -29.79
CA LEU A 138 -13.62 12.22 -29.90
C LEU A 138 -12.92 12.56 -31.24
N GLU A 139 -13.67 12.61 -32.34
CA GLU A 139 -13.14 13.06 -33.64
C GLU A 139 -12.76 14.54 -33.61
N ARG A 140 -13.56 15.39 -32.94
CA ARG A 140 -13.25 16.81 -32.75
C ARG A 140 -11.97 17.01 -31.96
N TRP A 141 -11.73 16.24 -30.89
CA TRP A 141 -10.48 16.28 -30.13
C TRP A 141 -9.27 15.88 -30.98
N ARG A 142 -9.38 14.80 -31.74
CA ARG A 142 -8.30 14.38 -32.66
C ARG A 142 -8.03 15.42 -33.74
N ALA A 143 -9.07 16.05 -34.29
CA ALA A 143 -8.93 17.11 -35.28
C ALA A 143 -8.22 18.35 -34.71
N ARG A 144 -8.29 18.58 -33.38
CA ARG A 144 -7.52 19.61 -32.65
C ARG A 144 -6.09 19.17 -32.32
N GLY A 145 -5.69 17.95 -32.66
CA GLY A 145 -4.37 17.39 -32.34
C GLY A 145 -4.25 16.88 -30.90
N LEU A 146 -5.36 16.72 -30.17
CA LEU A 146 -5.34 16.13 -28.83
C LEU A 146 -5.20 14.61 -28.91
N GLU A 147 -4.44 14.05 -27.98
CA GLU A 147 -4.35 12.62 -27.76
C GLU A 147 -5.38 12.16 -26.73
N LEU A 148 -5.78 10.90 -26.82
CA LEU A 148 -6.81 10.31 -25.95
C LEU A 148 -6.18 9.32 -24.98
N ALA A 149 -6.63 9.35 -23.72
CA ALA A 149 -6.21 8.43 -22.67
C ALA A 149 -7.41 7.86 -21.91
N ALA A 150 -7.29 6.62 -21.43
CA ALA A 150 -8.34 5.98 -20.64
C ALA A 150 -8.33 6.43 -19.17
N SER A 151 -7.20 6.95 -18.68
CA SER A 151 -7.07 7.43 -17.31
C SER A 151 -6.12 8.62 -17.21
N GLU A 152 -6.24 9.40 -16.13
CA GLU A 152 -5.30 10.48 -15.82
C GLU A 152 -3.86 9.97 -15.60
N ILE A 153 -3.69 8.72 -15.15
CA ILE A 153 -2.38 8.09 -14.98
C ILE A 153 -1.68 7.89 -16.32
N GLU A 154 -2.41 7.43 -17.33
CA GLU A 154 -1.85 7.29 -18.69
C GLU A 154 -1.39 8.64 -19.24
N ILE A 155 -2.07 9.74 -18.89
CA ILE A 155 -1.63 11.09 -19.24
C ILE A 155 -0.32 11.43 -18.53
N VAL A 156 -0.20 11.18 -17.22
CA VAL A 156 1.05 11.41 -16.49
C VAL A 156 2.19 10.55 -17.05
N GLU A 157 1.94 9.27 -17.35
CA GLU A 157 2.92 8.36 -17.94
C GLU A 157 3.39 8.86 -19.32
N ALA A 158 2.47 9.32 -20.18
CA ALA A 158 2.78 9.83 -21.51
C ALA A 158 3.48 11.19 -21.49
N LEU A 159 3.11 12.07 -20.56
CA LEU A 159 3.67 13.42 -20.42
C LEU A 159 4.87 13.50 -19.48
N SER A 160 5.33 12.40 -18.88
CA SER A 160 6.53 12.38 -18.03
C SER A 160 7.77 12.07 -18.86
N GLU A 161 8.83 12.88 -18.73
CA GLU A 161 10.10 12.54 -19.38
C GLU A 161 10.75 11.38 -18.64
N ARG A 162 11.21 10.35 -19.36
CA ARG A 162 11.83 9.20 -18.71
C ARG A 162 13.03 8.72 -19.48
N ASP A 163 14.02 8.29 -18.73
CA ASP A 163 15.11 7.45 -19.21
C ASP A 163 15.07 6.16 -18.41
N LEU A 164 14.50 5.12 -19.00
CA LEU A 164 14.28 3.85 -18.31
C LEU A 164 15.59 3.16 -17.91
N ALA A 165 16.69 3.45 -18.60
CA ALA A 165 18.00 2.90 -18.26
C ALA A 165 18.58 3.59 -17.02
N LEU A 166 18.47 4.92 -16.92
CA LEU A 166 18.81 5.66 -15.71
C LEU A 166 17.90 5.28 -14.54
N GLU A 167 16.59 5.16 -14.77
CA GLU A 167 15.65 4.71 -13.73
C GLU A 167 15.96 3.29 -13.25
N ALA A 168 16.33 2.36 -14.14
CA ALA A 168 16.77 1.02 -13.74
C ALA A 168 18.02 1.07 -12.86
N ARG A 169 19.02 1.89 -13.22
CA ARG A 169 20.21 2.10 -12.38
C ARG A 169 19.87 2.69 -11.01
N LEU A 170 18.94 3.64 -10.97
CA LEU A 170 18.45 4.23 -9.72
C LEU A 170 17.68 3.22 -8.86
N ARG A 171 16.94 2.28 -9.47
CA ARG A 171 16.31 1.17 -8.73
C ARG A 171 17.35 0.23 -8.13
N ASP A 172 18.43 -0.05 -8.85
CA ASP A 172 19.52 -0.90 -8.40
C ASP A 172 20.36 -0.26 -7.30
N ASN A 173 20.58 1.06 -7.40
CA ASN A 173 21.29 1.84 -6.39
C ASN A 173 20.58 3.18 -6.12
N PRO A 174 19.52 3.20 -5.28
CA PRO A 174 18.78 4.42 -4.93
C PRO A 174 19.61 5.46 -4.17
N ASP A 175 20.80 5.10 -3.70
CA ASP A 175 21.71 5.99 -2.99
C ASP A 175 22.77 6.62 -3.91
N ASP A 176 22.80 6.26 -5.20
CA ASP A 176 23.72 6.82 -6.20
C ASP A 176 23.37 8.27 -6.54
N VAL A 177 24.00 9.19 -5.81
CA VAL A 177 23.84 10.65 -5.99
C VAL A 177 24.23 11.10 -7.39
N ALA A 178 25.28 10.53 -7.99
CA ALA A 178 25.75 10.94 -9.30
C ALA A 178 24.73 10.60 -10.39
N THR A 179 24.15 9.38 -10.34
CA THR A 179 23.09 8.98 -11.27
C THR A 179 21.84 9.86 -11.08
N HIS A 180 21.50 10.27 -9.86
CA HIS A 180 20.40 11.20 -9.62
C HIS A 180 20.63 12.56 -10.30
N LEU A 181 21.82 13.14 -10.14
CA LEU A 181 22.12 14.44 -10.74
C LEU A 181 22.10 14.39 -12.28
N ILE A 182 22.68 13.34 -12.87
CA ILE A 182 22.61 13.10 -14.33
C ILE A 182 21.14 13.02 -14.78
N TYR A 183 20.32 12.28 -14.05
CA TYR A 183 18.89 12.17 -14.35
C TYR A 183 18.16 13.51 -14.18
N GLY A 184 18.49 14.26 -13.12
CA GLY A 184 17.94 15.58 -12.84
C GLY A 184 18.23 16.59 -13.95
N ASP A 185 19.48 16.66 -14.41
CA ASP A 185 19.90 17.54 -15.50
C ASP A 185 19.19 17.19 -16.81
N LEU A 186 19.05 15.90 -17.12
CA LEU A 186 18.31 15.42 -18.28
C LEU A 186 16.84 15.87 -18.23
N LEU A 187 16.17 15.61 -17.10
CA LEU A 187 14.78 15.96 -16.88
C LEU A 187 14.56 17.48 -16.97
N GLN A 188 15.44 18.26 -16.34
CA GLN A 188 15.38 19.72 -16.33
C GLN A 188 15.59 20.29 -17.74
N THR A 189 16.53 19.75 -18.52
CA THR A 189 16.78 20.15 -19.92
C THR A 189 15.54 19.95 -20.80
N ARG A 190 14.71 18.97 -20.47
CA ARG A 190 13.47 18.66 -21.18
C ARG A 190 12.22 19.28 -20.53
N GLY A 191 12.39 20.11 -19.51
CA GLY A 191 11.30 20.83 -18.86
C GLY A 191 10.43 19.98 -17.91
N ASP A 192 10.91 18.83 -17.44
CA ASP A 192 10.21 18.04 -16.42
C ASP A 192 10.51 18.59 -15.00
N ALA A 193 9.46 18.92 -14.24
CA ALA A 193 9.57 19.54 -12.92
C ALA A 193 10.38 18.70 -11.92
N ARG A 194 10.44 17.37 -12.10
CA ARG A 194 11.24 16.47 -11.26
C ARG A 194 12.73 16.79 -11.33
N GLY A 195 13.24 17.31 -12.46
CA GLY A 195 14.65 17.68 -12.60
C GLY A 195 15.05 18.79 -11.63
N GLN A 196 14.21 19.83 -11.53
CA GLN A 196 14.41 20.92 -10.57
C GLN A 196 14.31 20.43 -9.12
N LEU A 197 13.36 19.52 -8.85
CA LEU A 197 13.19 18.93 -7.51
C LEU A 197 14.42 18.11 -7.08
N ILE A 198 15.02 17.35 -8.00
CA ILE A 198 16.27 16.61 -7.76
C ILE A 198 17.40 17.57 -7.35
N ALA A 199 17.66 18.58 -8.17
CA ALA A 199 18.72 19.55 -7.92
C ALA A 199 18.52 20.28 -6.58
N LEU A 200 17.28 20.67 -6.29
CA LEU A 200 16.93 21.38 -5.06
C LEU A 200 17.11 20.50 -3.82
N GLN A 201 16.64 19.26 -3.85
CA GLN A 201 16.76 18.34 -2.71
C GLN A 201 18.21 17.94 -2.47
N HIS A 202 19.02 17.79 -3.53
CA HIS A 202 20.46 17.58 -3.39
C HIS A 202 21.14 18.78 -2.72
N ALA A 203 20.84 20.01 -3.15
CA ALA A 203 21.35 21.22 -2.50
C ALA A 203 20.90 21.31 -1.04
N ARG A 204 19.67 20.89 -0.74
CA ARG A 204 19.12 20.85 0.63
C ARG A 204 19.90 19.90 1.53
N GLU A 205 20.27 18.72 1.04
CA GLU A 205 21.08 17.73 1.78
C GLU A 205 22.47 18.28 2.20
N GLN A 206 22.98 19.28 1.48
CA GLN A 206 24.29 19.92 1.75
C GLN A 206 24.19 21.23 2.54
N ALA A 207 22.98 21.79 2.68
CA ALA A 207 22.77 23.10 3.29
C ALA A 207 22.61 23.01 4.82
N SER A 208 22.92 24.11 5.49
CA SER A 208 22.63 24.31 6.91
C SER A 208 22.14 25.74 7.18
N GLY A 209 21.54 25.97 8.34
CA GLY A 209 21.10 27.30 8.78
C GLY A 209 20.02 27.92 7.88
N ALA A 210 20.12 29.22 7.61
CA ALA A 210 19.11 29.98 6.86
C ALA A 210 18.91 29.48 5.41
N ASN A 211 19.95 28.93 4.78
CA ASN A 211 19.85 28.39 3.42
C ASN A 211 18.94 27.16 3.38
N LEU A 212 18.96 26.31 4.42
CA LEU A 212 18.10 25.13 4.51
C LEU A 212 16.61 25.52 4.47
N ALA A 213 16.20 26.48 5.29
CA ALA A 213 14.82 26.94 5.34
C ALA A 213 14.34 27.53 3.99
N GLN A 214 15.22 28.24 3.27
CA GLN A 214 14.90 28.76 1.93
C GLN A 214 14.72 27.64 0.90
N LEU A 215 15.57 26.62 0.94
CA LEU A 215 15.47 25.46 0.05
C LEU A 215 14.21 24.65 0.33
N GLU A 216 13.84 24.45 1.60
CA GLU A 216 12.58 23.79 2.00
C GLU A 216 11.34 24.57 1.58
N ALA A 217 11.38 25.90 1.66
CA ALA A 217 10.29 26.74 1.17
C ALA A 217 10.12 26.62 -0.36
N ARG A 218 11.23 26.65 -1.11
CA ARG A 218 11.21 26.44 -2.57
C ARG A 218 10.76 25.03 -2.94
N GLU A 219 11.10 24.03 -2.14
CA GLU A 219 10.72 22.64 -2.39
C GLU A 219 9.21 22.48 -2.28
N ARG A 220 8.62 23.02 -1.21
CA ARG A 220 7.16 23.07 -1.04
C ARG A 220 6.47 23.80 -2.18
N ASP A 221 7.00 24.94 -2.61
CA ASP A 221 6.47 25.71 -3.73
C ASP A 221 6.47 24.92 -5.07
N ILE A 222 7.56 24.19 -5.37
CA ILE A 222 7.61 23.32 -6.56
C ILE A 222 6.59 22.19 -6.45
N LEU A 223 6.53 21.50 -5.30
CA LEU A 223 5.59 20.39 -5.07
C LEU A 223 4.13 20.84 -5.20
N GLU A 224 3.79 22.02 -4.69
CA GLU A 224 2.44 22.58 -4.78
C GLU A 224 2.11 23.04 -6.20
N ARG A 225 3.00 23.80 -6.84
CA ARG A 225 2.81 24.32 -8.21
C ARG A 225 2.64 23.20 -9.23
N HIS A 226 3.44 22.14 -9.10
CA HIS A 226 3.47 21.01 -10.04
C HIS A 226 2.74 19.78 -9.51
N ALA A 227 1.80 19.95 -8.57
CA ALA A 227 1.09 18.83 -7.97
C ALA A 227 0.34 17.98 -9.00
N SER A 228 -0.20 18.58 -10.06
CA SER A 228 -0.90 17.87 -11.14
C SER A 228 0.09 17.03 -11.96
N HIS A 229 1.25 17.60 -12.32
CA HIS A 229 2.31 16.87 -13.02
C HIS A 229 2.91 15.72 -12.19
N LEU A 230 3.11 15.94 -10.90
CA LEU A 230 3.75 14.96 -10.02
C LEU A 230 2.80 13.85 -9.56
N PHE A 231 1.61 14.21 -9.05
CA PHE A 231 0.66 13.26 -8.46
C PHE A 231 -0.48 12.85 -9.39
N GLY A 232 -0.73 13.59 -10.48
CA GLY A 232 -1.86 13.34 -11.38
C GLY A 232 -3.19 13.22 -10.62
N PRO A 233 -3.91 12.09 -10.75
CA PRO A 233 -5.18 11.90 -10.05
C PRO A 233 -5.04 11.85 -8.53
N LEU A 234 -3.84 11.56 -8.00
CA LEU A 234 -3.60 11.47 -6.56
C LEU A 234 -3.51 12.83 -5.86
N ARG A 235 -3.51 13.94 -6.61
CA ARG A 235 -3.47 15.31 -6.04
C ARG A 235 -4.53 15.53 -4.96
N ARG A 236 -5.75 15.00 -5.12
CA ARG A 236 -6.87 15.13 -4.16
C ARG A 236 -6.75 14.26 -2.92
N VAL A 237 -5.91 13.23 -2.97
CA VAL A 237 -5.73 12.26 -1.89
C VAL A 237 -4.31 12.29 -1.35
N ALA A 238 -3.54 13.34 -1.66
CA ALA A 238 -2.22 13.57 -1.09
C ALA A 238 -2.29 13.57 0.45
N ASP A 239 -3.38 14.08 1.04
CA ASP A 239 -3.60 14.05 2.49
C ASP A 239 -3.91 12.65 3.05
N ALA A 240 -4.30 11.69 2.20
CA ALA A 240 -4.57 10.30 2.58
C ALA A 240 -3.33 9.39 2.47
N VAL A 241 -2.23 9.91 1.91
CA VAL A 241 -0.97 9.20 1.72
C VAL A 241 0.15 9.98 2.40
N VAL A 242 0.80 9.38 3.39
CA VAL A 242 2.00 9.98 3.96
C VAL A 242 3.16 9.61 3.04
N VAL A 243 3.69 10.59 2.31
CA VAL A 243 4.84 10.39 1.41
C VAL A 243 6.10 11.03 1.97
N ARG A 244 7.24 10.36 1.79
CA ARG A 244 8.56 10.93 2.00
C ARG A 244 9.22 11.12 0.65
N TRP A 245 9.50 12.36 0.32
CA TRP A 245 10.23 12.73 -0.89
C TRP A 245 11.73 12.65 -0.67
N SER A 246 12.45 12.24 -1.72
CA SER A 246 13.89 12.35 -1.80
C SER A 246 14.28 12.41 -3.28
N ARG A 247 15.27 13.24 -3.61
CA ARG A 247 15.85 13.42 -4.95
C ARG A 247 14.85 13.24 -6.11
N GLY A 248 13.74 13.97 -6.14
CA GLY A 248 12.74 13.97 -7.21
C GLY A 248 11.70 12.86 -7.21
N PHE A 249 11.75 11.93 -6.26
CA PHE A 249 10.87 10.77 -6.19
C PHE A 249 10.26 10.61 -4.80
N ILE A 250 9.19 9.81 -4.75
CA ILE A 250 8.68 9.24 -3.51
C ILE A 250 9.57 8.06 -3.14
N ASP A 251 10.30 8.19 -2.04
CA ASP A 251 11.18 7.15 -1.51
C ASP A 251 10.44 6.25 -0.52
N ALA A 252 9.51 6.81 0.24
CA ALA A 252 8.60 6.06 1.10
C ALA A 252 7.17 6.54 0.96
N ALA A 253 6.22 5.62 1.04
CA ALA A 253 4.80 5.97 1.15
C ALA A 253 4.12 5.10 2.20
N PHE A 254 3.17 5.68 2.94
CA PHE A 254 2.30 4.97 3.84
C PHE A 254 0.84 5.29 3.50
N ILE A 255 0.04 4.25 3.19
CA ILE A 255 -1.33 4.41 2.69
C ILE A 255 -2.34 3.94 3.73
N GLY A 256 -3.32 4.81 4.02
CA GLY A 256 -4.48 4.48 4.85
C GLY A 256 -4.55 5.19 6.21
N VAL A 257 -3.64 6.14 6.49
CA VAL A 257 -3.57 6.88 7.78
C VAL A 257 -4.51 8.10 7.82
N GLY A 258 -5.15 8.42 6.70
CA GLY A 258 -6.01 9.61 6.58
C GLY A 258 -7.22 9.56 7.51
N ARG A 259 -7.34 10.54 8.42
CA ARG A 259 -8.55 10.81 9.22
C ARG A 259 -9.70 11.44 8.40
N GLY A 260 -9.48 11.67 7.10
CA GLY A 260 -10.44 12.28 6.19
C GLY A 260 -11.34 11.25 5.50
N ARG A 261 -12.52 11.70 5.06
CA ARG A 261 -13.33 10.97 4.07
C ARG A 261 -12.55 10.95 2.76
N ALA A 262 -11.67 9.97 2.58
CA ALA A 262 -10.92 9.83 1.33
C ALA A 262 -11.91 9.67 0.17
N PHE A 263 -11.77 10.50 -0.86
CA PHE A 263 -12.61 10.47 -2.07
C PHE A 263 -12.33 9.24 -2.94
N LEU A 264 -11.13 8.63 -2.81
CA LEU A 264 -10.76 7.38 -3.48
C LEU A 264 -10.68 6.23 -2.48
N ALA A 265 -11.04 5.03 -2.95
CA ALA A 265 -10.81 3.81 -2.19
C ALA A 265 -9.30 3.61 -1.98
N PRO A 266 -8.82 3.31 -0.75
CA PRO A 266 -7.39 3.19 -0.45
C PRO A 266 -6.60 2.26 -1.39
N LEU A 267 -7.24 1.19 -1.87
CA LEU A 267 -6.62 0.25 -2.81
C LEU A 267 -6.37 0.88 -4.19
N GLN A 268 -7.31 1.70 -4.66
CA GLN A 268 -7.14 2.44 -5.91
C GLN A 268 -6.00 3.44 -5.75
N THR A 269 -5.95 4.17 -4.63
CA THR A 269 -4.84 5.09 -4.30
C THR A 269 -3.49 4.38 -4.33
N LEU A 270 -3.39 3.18 -3.75
CA LEU A 270 -2.16 2.36 -3.81
C LEU A 270 -1.80 1.97 -5.24
N THR A 271 -2.77 1.45 -5.99
CA THR A 271 -2.55 1.00 -7.38
C THR A 271 -2.11 2.16 -8.26
N ASP A 272 -2.74 3.31 -8.10
CA ASP A 272 -2.43 4.53 -8.83
C ASP A 272 -1.02 5.02 -8.49
N LEU A 273 -0.67 5.05 -7.19
CA LEU A 273 0.65 5.49 -6.72
C LEU A 273 1.75 4.62 -7.32
N LEU A 274 1.57 3.30 -7.32
CA LEU A 274 2.53 2.33 -7.83
C LEU A 274 2.75 2.41 -9.35
N ARG A 275 1.88 3.12 -10.08
CA ARG A 275 2.03 3.39 -11.51
C ARG A 275 2.68 4.73 -11.81
N LEU A 276 2.67 5.67 -10.85
CA LEU A 276 3.21 7.00 -11.09
C LEU A 276 4.73 6.96 -11.29
N PRO A 277 5.29 7.73 -12.25
CA PRO A 277 6.74 7.82 -12.46
C PRO A 277 7.52 8.29 -11.23
N ILE A 278 6.91 9.10 -10.36
CA ILE A 278 7.53 9.54 -9.10
C ILE A 278 7.71 8.40 -8.08
N ALA A 279 7.00 7.28 -8.22
CA ALA A 279 7.16 6.11 -7.34
C ALA A 279 8.15 5.08 -7.90
N ALA A 280 8.74 5.31 -9.08
CA ALA A 280 9.55 4.31 -9.79
C ALA A 280 10.76 3.78 -9.00
N ARG A 281 11.23 4.52 -7.98
CA ARG A 281 12.33 4.10 -7.08
C ARG A 281 11.94 3.92 -5.62
N MET A 282 10.64 3.84 -5.31
CA MET A 282 10.19 3.73 -3.93
C MET A 282 10.85 2.53 -3.24
N THR A 283 11.46 2.78 -2.08
CA THR A 283 12.20 1.78 -1.31
C THR A 283 11.43 1.30 -0.09
N SER A 284 10.45 2.08 0.37
CA SER A 284 9.64 1.75 1.55
C SER A 284 8.15 1.92 1.27
N LEU A 285 7.35 0.93 1.64
CA LEU A 285 5.89 0.99 1.55
C LEU A 285 5.25 0.56 2.87
N GLY A 286 4.32 1.35 3.36
CA GLY A 286 3.45 1.02 4.48
C GLY A 286 1.99 0.94 4.06
N VAL A 287 1.26 -0.05 4.56
CA VAL A 287 -0.18 -0.21 4.31
C VAL A 287 -0.92 -0.54 5.60
N THR A 288 -2.07 0.10 5.82
CA THR A 288 -2.90 -0.12 7.02
C THR A 288 -3.59 -1.48 7.04
N SER A 289 -4.10 -1.87 8.21
CA SER A 289 -4.89 -3.11 8.37
C SER A 289 -6.16 -3.13 7.51
N ALA A 290 -6.74 -1.95 7.27
CA ALA A 290 -7.90 -1.78 6.40
C ALA A 290 -7.62 -2.17 4.94
N LEU A 291 -6.39 -1.98 4.46
CA LEU A 291 -5.96 -2.46 3.15
C LEU A 291 -5.64 -3.96 3.16
N LEU A 292 -5.06 -4.47 4.24
CA LEU A 292 -4.65 -5.87 4.36
C LEU A 292 -5.82 -6.86 4.33
N SER A 293 -7.02 -6.40 4.69
CA SER A 293 -8.25 -7.19 4.54
C SER A 293 -8.77 -7.28 3.09
N ARG A 294 -8.19 -6.54 2.14
CA ARG A 294 -8.63 -6.54 0.73
C ARG A 294 -7.94 -7.65 -0.04
N GLN A 295 -8.72 -8.59 -0.58
CA GLN A 295 -8.21 -9.70 -1.39
C GLN A 295 -7.44 -9.25 -2.63
N GLN A 296 -7.75 -8.06 -3.16
CA GLN A 296 -7.09 -7.49 -4.33
C GLN A 296 -5.73 -6.85 -4.02
N LEU A 297 -5.36 -6.73 -2.74
CA LEU A 297 -4.09 -6.12 -2.34
C LEU A 297 -2.89 -6.89 -2.89
N GLU A 298 -2.83 -8.21 -2.66
CA GLU A 298 -1.70 -9.03 -3.11
C GLU A 298 -1.53 -8.97 -4.63
N PRO A 299 -2.57 -9.16 -5.47
CA PRO A 299 -2.46 -8.94 -6.91
C PRO A 299 -1.99 -7.54 -7.30
N ALA A 300 -2.52 -6.49 -6.66
CA ALA A 300 -2.12 -5.11 -6.95
C ALA A 300 -0.62 -4.89 -6.68
N LEU A 301 -0.12 -5.42 -5.56
CA LEU A 301 1.30 -5.35 -5.22
C LEU A 301 2.17 -6.18 -6.16
N CYS A 302 1.78 -7.42 -6.46
CA CYS A 302 2.55 -8.32 -7.34
C CYS A 302 2.64 -7.82 -8.79
N ASN A 303 1.65 -7.04 -9.26
CA ASN A 303 1.64 -6.49 -10.61
C ASN A 303 2.56 -5.26 -10.77
N SER A 304 3.16 -4.75 -9.70
CA SER A 304 4.02 -3.56 -9.75
C SER A 304 5.51 -3.93 -9.70
N GLU A 305 6.31 -3.38 -10.63
CA GLU A 305 7.77 -3.48 -10.58
C GLU A 305 8.39 -2.72 -9.41
N VAL A 306 7.71 -1.66 -8.94
CA VAL A 306 8.15 -0.87 -7.79
C VAL A 306 8.21 -1.75 -6.54
N VAL A 307 7.21 -2.61 -6.36
CA VAL A 307 7.15 -3.53 -5.22
C VAL A 307 8.34 -4.50 -5.18
N ALA A 308 8.81 -4.97 -6.34
CA ALA A 308 10.00 -5.83 -6.40
C ALA A 308 11.29 -5.15 -5.93
N CYS A 309 11.30 -3.81 -5.88
CA CYS A 309 12.43 -2.99 -5.47
C CYS A 309 12.38 -2.54 -4.00
N LEU A 310 11.29 -2.84 -3.28
CA LEU A 310 11.14 -2.45 -1.88
C LEU A 310 12.22 -3.09 -1.01
N ARG A 311 12.83 -2.26 -0.18
CA ARG A 311 13.77 -2.61 0.88
C ARG A 311 13.08 -2.70 2.24
N GLU A 312 12.02 -1.93 2.44
CA GLU A 312 11.21 -1.89 3.65
C GLU A 312 9.72 -2.06 3.31
N LEU A 313 9.05 -2.92 4.08
CA LEU A 313 7.60 -3.10 3.99
C LEU A 313 7.01 -3.07 5.40
N GLU A 314 6.00 -2.23 5.59
CA GLU A 314 5.24 -2.14 6.82
C GLU A 314 3.78 -2.54 6.57
N LEU A 315 3.30 -3.53 7.33
CA LEU A 315 1.96 -4.07 7.19
C LEU A 315 1.19 -3.93 8.50
N GLY A 316 0.15 -3.11 8.49
CA GLY A 316 -0.85 -3.00 9.55
C GLY A 316 -0.88 -1.61 10.16
N ASP A 317 -1.67 -1.46 11.23
CA ASP A 317 -1.79 -0.19 11.94
C ASP A 317 -0.95 -0.21 13.21
N HIS A 318 -0.36 0.93 13.56
CA HIS A 318 0.26 1.08 14.87
C HIS A 318 -0.73 0.67 15.98
N VAL A 319 -0.24 -0.23 16.84
CA VAL A 319 -1.02 -1.05 17.79
C VAL A 319 -1.99 -0.24 18.67
N ALA A 320 -1.69 1.03 18.94
CA ALA A 320 -2.55 1.92 19.73
C ALA A 320 -3.97 2.13 19.16
N ASN A 321 -4.21 1.87 17.86
CA ASN A 321 -5.51 2.09 17.20
C ASN A 321 -6.10 0.85 16.51
N ALA A 322 -5.51 -0.34 16.69
CA ALA A 322 -5.96 -1.54 16.01
C ALA A 322 -7.31 -2.02 16.58
N GLY A 323 -8.41 -1.72 15.88
CA GLY A 323 -9.67 -2.42 16.10
C GLY A 323 -9.46 -3.93 15.90
N SER A 324 -10.18 -4.76 16.66
CA SER A 324 -10.02 -6.22 16.77
C SER A 324 -10.25 -7.06 15.49
N ALA A 325 -10.04 -6.51 14.30
CA ALA A 325 -10.25 -7.19 13.02
C ALA A 325 -9.23 -8.33 12.85
N ARG A 326 -9.68 -9.56 13.07
CA ARG A 326 -8.91 -10.81 12.88
C ARG A 326 -8.87 -11.24 11.41
N ALA A 327 -8.50 -10.35 10.50
CA ALA A 327 -8.30 -10.75 9.12
C ALA A 327 -7.03 -11.61 9.04
N THR A 328 -7.19 -12.90 8.76
CA THR A 328 -6.05 -13.76 8.41
C THR A 328 -5.54 -13.30 7.05
N MET A 329 -4.33 -12.76 7.02
CA MET A 329 -3.69 -12.29 5.80
C MET A 329 -3.00 -13.45 5.11
N THR A 330 -3.31 -13.67 3.84
CA THR A 330 -2.53 -14.52 2.93
C THR A 330 -1.79 -13.62 1.96
N LEU A 331 -0.45 -13.57 2.10
CA LEU A 331 0.46 -12.80 1.23
C LEU A 331 1.54 -13.71 0.62
N THR A 332 1.19 -14.98 0.43
CA THR A 332 2.13 -16.04 0.05
C THR A 332 2.86 -15.74 -1.26
N ARG A 333 2.20 -15.15 -2.26
CA ARG A 333 2.80 -14.81 -3.56
C ARG A 333 3.68 -13.57 -3.45
N LEU A 334 3.24 -12.58 -2.65
CA LEU A 334 3.97 -11.33 -2.45
C LEU A 334 5.41 -11.57 -1.98
N TRP A 335 5.62 -12.52 -1.08
CA TRP A 335 6.94 -12.83 -0.53
C TRP A 335 7.98 -13.17 -1.61
N SER A 336 7.58 -13.91 -2.65
CA SER A 336 8.47 -14.25 -3.77
C SER A 336 8.76 -13.08 -4.72
N HIS A 337 7.93 -12.04 -4.69
CA HIS A 337 8.07 -10.83 -5.51
C HIS A 337 9.00 -9.81 -4.86
N LEU A 338 9.08 -9.80 -3.52
CA LEU A 338 9.87 -8.87 -2.71
C LEU A 338 11.37 -9.25 -2.65
N ARG A 339 12.05 -9.21 -3.81
CA ARG A 339 13.42 -9.72 -3.99
C ARG A 339 14.52 -8.91 -3.29
N ARG A 340 14.21 -7.70 -2.83
CA ARG A 340 15.15 -6.76 -2.19
C ARG A 340 14.75 -6.38 -0.77
N LEU A 341 13.75 -7.06 -0.20
CA LEU A 341 13.24 -6.73 1.12
C LEU A 341 14.28 -7.06 2.19
N HIS A 342 14.76 -6.04 2.90
CA HIS A 342 15.71 -6.15 4.00
C HIS A 342 15.04 -5.97 5.35
N LYS A 343 13.93 -5.21 5.40
CA LYS A 343 13.19 -4.92 6.62
C LYS A 343 11.70 -5.16 6.45
N LEU A 344 11.10 -5.88 7.39
CA LEU A 344 9.66 -6.12 7.43
C LEU A 344 9.14 -5.74 8.81
N ILE A 345 8.12 -4.89 8.85
CA ILE A 345 7.39 -4.51 10.07
C ILE A 345 5.97 -5.07 9.95
N LEU A 346 5.56 -5.89 10.92
CA LEU A 346 4.22 -6.47 10.97
C LEU A 346 3.48 -6.01 12.23
N HIS A 347 2.35 -5.36 12.05
CA HIS A 347 1.40 -5.06 13.12
C HIS A 347 0.25 -6.07 13.08
N SER A 348 0.35 -7.15 13.86
CA SER A 348 -0.65 -8.22 13.88
C SER A 348 -0.55 -9.06 15.15
N ASP A 349 -1.68 -9.48 15.71
CA ASP A 349 -1.73 -10.44 16.83
C ASP A 349 -1.37 -11.87 16.40
N GLN A 350 -1.42 -12.14 15.09
CA GLN A 350 -1.14 -13.44 14.48
C GLN A 350 -0.37 -13.22 13.18
N PRO A 351 0.91 -12.82 13.25
CA PRO A 351 1.70 -12.60 12.05
C PRO A 351 1.82 -13.91 11.25
N PRO A 352 1.66 -13.90 9.92
CA PRO A 352 1.66 -15.10 9.08
C PRO A 352 3.08 -15.64 8.82
N LEU A 353 3.85 -15.84 9.89
CA LEU A 353 5.28 -16.13 9.81
C LEU A 353 5.59 -17.50 9.18
N HIS A 354 4.62 -18.42 9.20
CA HIS A 354 4.74 -19.72 8.51
C HIS A 354 4.70 -19.61 6.99
N GLU A 355 4.10 -18.55 6.44
CA GLU A 355 4.09 -18.28 5.00
C GLU A 355 5.27 -17.41 4.56
N LEU A 356 5.87 -16.69 5.51
CA LEU A 356 6.94 -15.74 5.24
C LEU A 356 8.17 -16.45 4.68
N HIS A 357 8.59 -16.04 3.50
CA HIS A 357 9.82 -16.50 2.86
C HIS A 357 10.53 -15.31 2.22
N SER A 358 11.77 -15.05 2.63
CA SER A 358 12.56 -14.00 1.99
C SER A 358 14.04 -14.38 2.02
N PRO A 359 14.72 -14.40 0.87
CA PRO A 359 16.15 -14.65 0.82
C PRO A 359 16.99 -13.46 1.29
N THR A 360 16.41 -12.27 1.38
CA THR A 360 17.12 -11.00 1.66
C THR A 360 16.71 -10.35 2.98
N LEU A 361 15.69 -10.85 3.67
CA LEU A 361 15.20 -10.22 4.90
C LEU A 361 16.26 -10.34 6.00
N GLU A 362 16.69 -9.19 6.53
CA GLU A 362 17.70 -9.07 7.57
C GLU A 362 17.10 -8.62 8.90
N HIS A 363 16.03 -7.83 8.85
CA HIS A 363 15.37 -7.21 10.00
C HIS A 363 13.87 -7.53 10.00
N LEU A 364 13.38 -8.10 11.10
CA LEU A 364 11.96 -8.36 11.32
C LEU A 364 11.50 -7.65 12.59
N GLU A 365 10.50 -6.79 12.48
CA GLU A 365 9.83 -6.15 13.61
C GLU A 365 8.39 -6.67 13.72
N LEU A 366 8.03 -7.21 14.88
CA LEU A 366 6.69 -7.73 15.18
C LEU A 366 6.05 -6.88 16.27
N HIS A 367 4.99 -6.17 15.91
CA HIS A 367 4.20 -5.34 16.79
C HIS A 367 2.86 -6.05 17.04
N MET A 368 2.61 -6.45 18.28
CA MET A 368 1.49 -7.31 18.65
C MET A 368 0.73 -6.75 19.85
N ASN A 369 -0.58 -6.99 19.96
CA ASN A 369 -1.28 -6.69 21.23
C ASN A 369 -0.94 -7.69 22.34
N GLY A 370 -0.31 -8.81 22.01
CA GLY A 370 0.02 -9.89 22.94
C GLY A 370 0.40 -11.15 22.17
N LEU A 371 0.65 -12.24 22.89
CA LEU A 371 1.06 -13.51 22.30
C LEU A 371 0.33 -14.66 22.99
N ARG A 372 -0.59 -15.33 22.28
CA ARG A 372 -1.44 -16.39 22.85
C ARG A 372 -0.95 -17.77 22.44
N ASP A 373 -1.28 -18.80 23.22
CA ASP A 373 -0.85 -20.20 22.97
C ASP A 373 -1.27 -20.76 21.61
N SER A 374 -2.36 -20.25 21.03
CA SER A 374 -2.82 -20.70 19.72
C SER A 374 -2.02 -20.14 18.54
N SER A 375 -1.13 -19.17 18.78
CA SER A 375 -0.34 -18.50 17.74
C SER A 375 0.88 -19.30 17.29
N SER A 376 1.29 -20.35 18.01
CA SER A 376 2.47 -21.17 17.68
C SER A 376 2.26 -22.20 16.57
N ARG A 377 1.17 -22.11 15.79
CA ARG A 377 0.91 -23.03 14.68
C ARG A 377 1.95 -22.88 13.56
N ARG A 378 2.97 -23.74 13.67
CA ARG A 378 3.88 -24.33 12.67
C ARG A 378 4.51 -23.35 11.68
N PHE A 379 5.62 -22.75 12.10
CA PHE A 379 6.63 -22.27 11.17
C PHE A 379 7.24 -23.44 10.37
N VAL A 380 7.74 -23.13 9.17
CA VAL A 380 8.43 -24.11 8.30
C VAL A 380 9.91 -23.70 8.18
N PRO A 381 10.86 -24.53 8.65
CA PRO A 381 12.28 -24.17 8.76
C PRO A 381 12.94 -23.72 7.46
N GLY A 382 13.97 -22.88 7.58
CA GLY A 382 14.90 -22.54 6.48
C GLY A 382 14.47 -21.41 5.54
N ARG A 383 13.45 -20.62 5.89
CA ARG A 383 12.86 -19.63 4.98
C ARG A 383 13.44 -18.21 5.05
N LEU A 384 14.24 -17.89 6.07
CA LEU A 384 14.80 -16.56 6.33
C LEU A 384 16.32 -16.62 6.58
N PRO A 385 17.12 -17.06 5.60
CA PRO A 385 18.53 -17.39 5.80
C PRO A 385 19.43 -16.20 6.18
N ARG A 386 18.95 -14.97 5.96
CA ARG A 386 19.68 -13.74 6.26
C ARG A 386 19.15 -12.97 7.47
N LEU A 387 18.13 -13.47 8.16
CA LEU A 387 17.56 -12.76 9.31
C LEU A 387 18.60 -12.66 10.43
N ARG A 388 18.93 -11.43 10.84
CA ARG A 388 19.92 -11.13 11.90
C ARG A 388 19.29 -10.43 13.10
N THR A 389 18.30 -9.59 12.85
CA THR A 389 17.70 -8.74 13.89
C THR A 389 16.22 -9.03 14.00
N LEU A 390 15.77 -9.30 15.23
CA LEU A 390 14.37 -9.50 15.58
C LEU A 390 13.96 -8.48 16.65
N THR A 391 12.99 -7.62 16.33
CA THR A 391 12.34 -6.75 17.32
C THR A 391 10.96 -7.28 17.64
N LEU A 392 10.68 -7.46 18.92
CA LEU A 392 9.37 -7.84 19.45
C LEU A 392 8.83 -6.68 20.27
N GLU A 393 7.70 -6.13 19.86
CA GLU A 393 7.00 -5.08 20.57
C GLU A 393 5.59 -5.55 20.93
N PHE A 394 5.27 -5.53 22.23
CA PHE A 394 3.94 -5.88 22.71
C PHE A 394 3.28 -4.69 23.37
N ALA A 395 2.05 -4.38 22.98
CA ALA A 395 1.30 -3.29 23.59
C ALA A 395 0.82 -3.59 25.02
N TYR A 396 0.60 -4.88 25.33
CA TYR A 396 0.05 -5.35 26.60
C TYR A 396 0.81 -6.57 27.12
N ALA A 397 1.56 -6.41 28.22
CA ALA A 397 2.41 -7.48 28.75
C ALA A 397 1.61 -8.65 29.35
N GLU A 398 0.45 -8.38 29.94
CA GLU A 398 -0.42 -9.39 30.56
C GLU A 398 -1.05 -10.35 29.54
N ARG A 399 -0.97 -10.01 28.24
CA ARG A 399 -1.46 -10.83 27.14
C ARG A 399 -0.38 -11.70 26.50
N ILE A 400 0.84 -11.68 27.06
CA ILE A 400 1.95 -12.52 26.60
C ILE A 400 1.91 -13.82 27.39
N SER A 401 1.59 -14.92 26.72
CA SER A 401 1.79 -16.26 27.25
C SER A 401 3.30 -16.55 27.31
N PRO A 402 3.83 -16.91 28.50
CA PRO A 402 5.22 -17.33 28.63
C PRO A 402 5.57 -18.51 27.72
N ALA A 403 4.66 -19.48 27.56
CA ALA A 403 4.86 -20.65 26.71
C ALA A 403 4.93 -20.24 25.23
N ALA A 404 3.99 -19.42 24.75
CA ALA A 404 4.00 -18.95 23.37
C ALA A 404 5.23 -18.09 23.04
N PHE A 405 5.72 -17.32 24.02
CA PHE A 405 6.95 -16.53 23.88
C PHE A 405 8.20 -17.42 23.83
N ALA A 406 8.27 -18.45 24.68
CA ALA A 406 9.33 -19.45 24.62
C ALA A 406 9.32 -20.18 23.27
N ASP A 407 8.14 -20.59 22.79
CA ASP A 407 7.96 -21.24 21.50
C ASP A 407 8.46 -20.35 20.36
N LEU A 408 8.07 -19.07 20.34
CA LEU A 408 8.51 -18.09 19.33
C LEU A 408 10.03 -17.95 19.30
N LEU A 409 10.68 -17.84 20.45
CA LEU A 409 12.15 -17.74 20.52
C LEU A 409 12.85 -19.06 20.21
N GLY A 410 12.17 -20.19 20.38
CA GLY A 410 12.67 -21.53 20.08
C GLY A 410 12.57 -21.94 18.62
N LEU A 411 12.05 -21.08 17.74
CA LEU A 411 11.82 -21.41 16.34
C LEU A 411 13.12 -21.55 15.54
N PRO A 412 13.28 -22.62 14.72
CA PRO A 412 14.48 -22.84 13.90
C PRO A 412 14.78 -21.73 12.88
N GLU A 413 13.77 -21.03 12.38
CA GLU A 413 13.92 -19.96 11.38
C GLU A 413 14.69 -18.76 11.92
N LEU A 414 14.72 -18.63 13.23
CA LEU A 414 15.42 -17.57 13.92
C LEU A 414 16.87 -17.98 14.26
N ASP A 415 17.37 -19.14 13.81
CA ASP A 415 18.72 -19.65 14.18
C ASP A 415 19.84 -18.72 13.71
N GLY A 416 19.56 -17.93 12.66
CA GLY A 416 20.46 -16.89 12.16
C GLY A 416 20.41 -15.57 12.93
N VAL A 417 19.44 -15.39 13.85
CA VAL A 417 19.25 -14.14 14.60
C VAL A 417 20.34 -13.99 15.64
N THR A 418 21.05 -12.87 15.55
CA THR A 418 22.13 -12.50 16.48
C THR A 418 21.70 -11.39 17.44
N GLU A 419 20.66 -10.64 17.09
CA GLU A 419 20.21 -9.49 17.87
C GLU A 419 18.70 -9.58 18.12
N VAL A 420 18.32 -9.50 19.38
CA VAL A 420 16.91 -9.46 19.78
C VAL A 420 16.65 -8.18 20.58
N THR A 421 15.61 -7.45 20.22
CA THR A 421 15.11 -6.31 20.99
C THR A 421 13.70 -6.60 21.49
N LEU A 422 13.47 -6.47 22.78
CA LEU A 422 12.14 -6.57 23.38
C LEU A 422 11.67 -5.17 23.79
N ARG A 423 10.44 -4.82 23.45
CA ARG A 423 9.81 -3.54 23.79
C ARG A 423 8.44 -3.79 24.43
N LEU A 424 8.24 -3.18 25.59
CA LEU A 424 6.98 -3.14 26.33
C LEU A 424 6.74 -1.67 26.72
N PRO A 425 6.29 -0.81 25.80
CA PRO A 425 6.27 0.63 26.03
C PRO A 425 5.38 1.06 27.19
N ASN A 426 4.36 0.28 27.52
CA ASN A 426 3.34 0.64 28.50
C ASN A 426 3.38 -0.21 29.78
N ASP A 427 4.14 -1.32 29.80
CA ASP A 427 4.07 -2.32 30.85
C ASP A 427 5.46 -2.79 31.31
N PRO A 428 5.61 -3.15 32.60
CA PRO A 428 6.80 -3.84 33.05
C PRO A 428 6.86 -5.28 32.49
N ILE A 429 8.07 -5.82 32.29
CA ILE A 429 8.25 -7.26 31.98
C ILE A 429 7.71 -8.06 33.17
N PRO A 430 6.69 -8.91 32.98
CA PRO A 430 6.19 -9.77 34.04
C PRO A 430 7.26 -10.77 34.47
N PHE A 431 7.33 -11.12 35.76
CA PHE A 431 8.29 -12.11 36.27
C PHE A 431 8.28 -13.42 35.48
N ALA A 432 7.11 -13.91 35.06
CA ALA A 432 6.99 -15.12 34.26
C ALA A 432 7.68 -15.01 32.88
N LEU A 433 7.68 -13.81 32.28
CA LEU A 433 8.39 -13.55 31.03
C LEU A 433 9.91 -13.44 31.26
N ALA A 434 10.33 -12.84 32.38
CA ALA A 434 11.74 -12.81 32.79
C ALA A 434 12.30 -14.23 33.03
N ASP A 435 11.50 -15.13 33.63
CA ASP A 435 11.86 -16.54 33.83
C ASP A 435 11.98 -17.31 32.49
N VAL A 436 11.13 -16.99 31.51
CA VAL A 436 11.28 -17.52 30.15
C VAL A 436 12.56 -17.04 29.48
N LEU A 437 12.87 -15.75 29.56
CA LEU A 437 14.14 -15.22 29.05
C LEU A 437 15.35 -15.96 29.69
N ALA A 438 15.26 -16.30 30.97
CA ALA A 438 16.29 -17.03 31.69
C ALA A 438 16.40 -18.53 31.33
N SER A 439 15.39 -19.10 30.67
CA SER A 439 15.30 -20.53 30.41
C SER A 439 15.47 -20.92 28.94
N VAL A 440 15.27 -19.99 27.99
CA VAL A 440 15.47 -20.25 26.55
C VAL A 440 16.97 -20.30 26.23
N PRO A 441 17.56 -21.49 25.96
CA PRO A 441 19.02 -21.65 25.86
C PRO A 441 19.65 -20.83 24.73
N ARG A 442 18.89 -20.59 23.65
CA ARG A 442 19.36 -19.84 22.49
C ARG A 442 19.62 -18.35 22.78
N LEU A 443 19.01 -17.78 23.81
CA LEU A 443 19.29 -16.38 24.14
C LEU A 443 20.75 -16.18 24.56
N ALA A 444 21.38 -17.19 25.16
CA ALA A 444 22.81 -17.17 25.49
C ALA A 444 23.73 -17.08 24.26
N THR A 445 23.26 -17.50 23.07
CA THR A 445 24.06 -17.47 21.83
C THR A 445 23.91 -16.18 21.05
N LEU A 446 23.07 -15.25 21.49
CA LEU A 446 22.90 -13.96 20.84
C LEU A 446 24.15 -13.10 21.02
N ALA A 447 24.42 -12.24 20.04
CA ALA A 447 25.40 -11.17 20.20
C ALA A 447 24.85 -10.05 21.09
N SER A 448 23.55 -9.75 20.98
CA SER A 448 22.89 -8.69 21.74
C SER A 448 21.46 -9.04 22.10
N LEU A 449 21.06 -8.72 23.33
CA LEU A 449 19.68 -8.73 23.81
C LEU A 449 19.38 -7.35 24.40
N ASP A 450 18.56 -6.55 23.72
CA ASP A 450 18.20 -5.21 24.15
C ASP A 450 16.87 -5.19 24.91
N LEU A 451 16.95 -4.96 26.22
CA LEU A 451 15.81 -4.71 27.11
C LEU A 451 15.77 -3.26 27.61
N SER A 452 16.60 -2.36 27.08
CA SER A 452 16.77 -0.99 27.59
C SER A 452 15.51 -0.12 27.50
N ARG A 453 14.57 -0.52 26.66
CA ARG A 453 13.25 0.11 26.50
C ARG A 453 12.14 -0.55 27.32
N CYS A 454 12.48 -1.53 28.16
CA CYS A 454 11.57 -2.16 29.09
C CYS A 454 11.75 -1.62 30.51
N VAL A 455 10.68 -1.75 31.29
CA VAL A 455 10.68 -1.54 32.74
C VAL A 455 10.53 -2.90 33.42
N VAL A 456 11.08 -3.09 34.61
CA VAL A 456 10.94 -4.31 35.42
C VAL A 456 10.70 -3.99 36.89
N ASP A 457 10.08 -4.90 37.62
CA ASP A 457 10.12 -4.89 39.08
C ASP A 457 11.44 -5.50 39.60
N GLU A 458 11.68 -5.40 40.91
CA GLU A 458 12.91 -5.93 41.55
C GLU A 458 13.07 -7.42 41.30
N ARG A 459 11.98 -8.20 41.39
CA ARG A 459 12.02 -9.66 41.27
C ARG A 459 12.39 -10.09 39.84
N ALA A 460 11.84 -9.44 38.83
CA ALA A 460 12.20 -9.67 37.43
C ALA A 460 13.63 -9.19 37.13
N MET A 461 14.06 -8.07 37.72
CA MET A 461 15.45 -7.59 37.63
C MET A 461 16.45 -8.61 38.18
N GLU A 462 16.18 -9.15 39.37
CA GLU A 462 17.00 -10.20 40.00
C GLU A 462 17.06 -11.46 39.12
N ALA A 463 15.93 -11.90 38.57
CA ALA A 463 15.88 -13.06 37.68
C ALA A 463 16.75 -12.87 36.42
N ILE A 464 16.64 -11.71 35.76
CA ILE A 464 17.44 -11.37 34.57
C ILE A 464 18.93 -11.29 34.92
N THR A 465 19.28 -10.63 36.02
CA THR A 465 20.67 -10.49 36.48
C THR A 465 21.28 -11.85 36.77
N HIS A 466 20.56 -12.70 37.51
CA HIS A 466 21.00 -14.05 37.85
C HIS A 466 21.13 -14.95 36.63
N ALA A 467 20.26 -14.80 35.63
CA ALA A 467 20.36 -15.53 34.37
C ALA A 467 21.61 -15.12 33.58
N ARG A 468 21.91 -13.82 33.55
CA ARG A 468 23.16 -13.30 32.97
C ARG A 468 24.39 -13.84 33.68
N ASP A 469 24.43 -13.79 35.01
CA ASP A 469 25.58 -14.28 35.80
C ASP A 469 25.85 -15.78 35.61
N ARG A 470 24.80 -16.54 35.27
CA ARG A 470 24.90 -17.97 34.92
C ARG A 470 25.23 -18.25 33.45
N GLY A 471 25.48 -17.23 32.64
CA GLY A 471 25.75 -17.35 31.21
C GLY A 471 24.55 -17.84 30.39
N ARG A 472 23.32 -17.63 30.87
CA ARG A 472 22.09 -17.99 30.14
C ARG A 472 21.55 -16.87 29.26
N LEU A 473 22.07 -15.65 29.45
CA LEU A 473 21.80 -14.47 28.64
C LEU A 473 23.12 -13.96 28.07
N PRO A 474 23.11 -13.22 26.94
CA PRO A 474 24.33 -12.85 26.25
C PRO A 474 25.08 -11.74 26.99
N ASP A 475 26.40 -11.65 26.78
CA ASP A 475 27.22 -10.59 27.37
C ASP A 475 26.79 -9.19 26.91
N GLY A 476 26.27 -9.08 25.67
CA GLY A 476 25.68 -7.88 25.08
C GLY A 476 24.28 -7.53 25.59
N LEU A 477 23.86 -8.03 26.77
CA LEU A 477 22.58 -7.69 27.38
C LEU A 477 22.53 -6.20 27.78
N LEU A 478 21.62 -5.43 27.18
CA LEU A 478 21.25 -4.10 27.64
C LEU A 478 20.13 -4.22 28.66
N MET A 479 20.42 -3.87 29.91
CA MET A 479 19.52 -4.07 31.04
C MET A 479 18.26 -3.18 30.95
N PRO A 480 17.10 -3.69 31.39
CA PRO A 480 15.90 -2.87 31.53
C PRO A 480 16.04 -1.86 32.67
N LYS A 481 15.11 -0.91 32.75
CA LYS A 481 15.04 0.05 33.85
C LYS A 481 14.23 -0.52 35.01
N LEU A 482 14.68 -0.31 36.24
CA LEU A 482 13.87 -0.63 37.42
C LEU A 482 12.69 0.35 37.49
N ARG A 483 11.50 -0.16 37.75
CA ARG A 483 10.31 0.68 37.98
C ARG A 483 10.56 1.54 39.21
N PRO A 484 10.36 2.87 39.14
CA PRO A 484 10.42 3.70 40.32
C PRO A 484 9.34 3.24 41.31
N SER A 485 9.75 3.01 42.56
CA SER A 485 8.93 2.56 43.69
C SER A 485 7.80 3.51 44.03
#